data_AF-A0A1G2YEB1-F1
#
_entry.id   AF-A0A1G2YEB1-F1
#
_cell.length_a   1.000
_cell.length_b   1.000
_cell.length_c   1.000
_cell.angle_alpha   90.00
_cell.angle_beta   90.00
_cell.angle_gamma   90.00
#
_symmetry.space_group_name_H-M   'P 1'
#
loop_
_entity.id
_entity.type
_entity.pdbx_description
1 polymer ?
#
loop_
_entity_poly.entity_id
_entity_poly.type
_entity_poly.pdbx_seq_one_letter_code
_entity_poly.pdbx_strand_id
1 'polypeptide(L)'
;MANCFKVAVILGFFGSFAMALNTAQIEALGKKAVLEQADMAQIDAFLASAVQEIVDTEDFGNIAEVRAAVVANSKSEQAQYKPAFAAAVAKYLPQGVEKAKAIKDEKRQANALINLMILMESLKNPALVDAAAGMLGSDNAAVRYWAVRNIASLAGDNQKAAQVGLAKLGGMIGKETSADVLEQIARFGATAKINGAKKLLFDVADMRIKGYQDWSLNNFEPDGAILSLLGNSIAAGTENDPAAVRFAQLLAYAMGRYCNDENLSKAKKAELGEVLTATEAGALAKIGMPQTTIKKALTERGGTAAVVLGEYKVLYGEDGASGKINTVLKVKSVSALPAKPVSSIK
;
A
#
# COMPACT_ATOMS: atom_id res chain seq x y z
N MET A 1 -65.56 0.12 29.40
CA MET A 1 -64.77 -0.80 28.56
C MET A 1 -64.58 -0.17 27.20
N ALA A 2 -63.41 -0.42 26.59
CA ALA A 2 -62.90 0.05 25.29
C ALA A 2 -62.28 1.47 25.27
N ASN A 3 -60.94 1.47 25.37
CA ASN A 3 -60.03 2.60 25.27
C ASN A 3 -59.81 3.02 23.81
N CYS A 4 -59.77 4.34 23.59
CA CYS A 4 -59.21 5.00 22.41
C CYS A 4 -57.68 4.79 22.34
N PHE A 5 -57.17 4.30 21.21
CA PHE A 5 -55.75 4.42 20.85
C PHE A 5 -55.62 5.39 19.67
N LYS A 6 -55.11 6.59 19.95
CA LYS A 6 -54.57 7.50 18.93
C LYS A 6 -53.08 7.16 18.79
N VAL A 7 -52.69 6.60 17.65
CA VAL A 7 -51.28 6.40 17.29
C VAL A 7 -50.80 7.69 16.60
N ALA A 8 -49.92 8.43 17.28
CA ALA A 8 -49.17 9.51 16.67
C ALA A 8 -47.88 8.93 16.07
N VAL A 9 -47.78 8.94 14.74
CA VAL A 9 -46.53 8.62 14.03
C VAL A 9 -45.70 9.90 13.97
N ILE A 10 -44.64 9.97 14.78
CA ILE A 10 -43.62 11.01 14.66
C ILE A 10 -42.62 10.54 13.60
N LEU A 11 -42.78 11.06 12.38
CA LEU A 11 -41.76 11.00 11.32
C LEU A 11 -40.64 11.97 11.71
N GLY A 12 -39.61 11.45 12.39
CA GLY A 12 -38.35 12.15 12.59
C GLY A 12 -37.56 12.15 11.28
N PHE A 13 -37.68 13.23 10.50
CA PHE A 13 -36.72 13.58 9.47
C PHE A 13 -35.40 14.00 10.16
N PHE A 14 -34.44 13.07 10.27
CA PHE A 14 -33.05 13.41 10.53
C PHE A 14 -32.44 13.92 9.22
N GLY A 15 -32.67 15.18 8.91
CA GLY A 15 -31.85 15.89 7.93
C GLY A 15 -30.45 16.04 8.53
N SER A 16 -29.46 15.35 7.95
CA SER A 16 -28.05 15.57 8.26
C SER A 16 -27.67 16.97 7.80
N PHE A 17 -27.76 17.94 8.71
CA PHE A 17 -27.03 19.19 8.55
C PHE A 17 -25.57 18.88 8.85
N ALA A 18 -24.71 18.93 7.82
CA ALA A 18 -23.26 18.93 8.01
C ALA A 18 -22.92 20.11 8.94
N MET A 19 -22.64 19.83 10.20
CA MET A 19 -22.28 20.87 11.14
C MET A 19 -20.83 21.22 10.86
N ALA A 20 -20.60 22.42 10.31
CA ALA A 20 -19.26 22.95 10.13
C ALA A 20 -18.50 22.83 11.47
N LEU A 21 -17.43 22.02 11.47
CA LEU A 21 -16.65 21.72 12.66
C LEU A 21 -16.09 23.05 13.21
N ASN A 22 -16.46 23.44 14.43
CA ASN A 22 -15.97 24.68 15.02
C ASN A 22 -14.49 24.52 15.43
N THR A 23 -13.57 25.08 14.63
CA THR A 23 -12.13 24.98 14.90
C THR A 23 -11.58 26.10 15.79
N ALA A 24 -12.29 27.22 15.93
CA ALA A 24 -11.76 28.40 16.62
C ALA A 24 -11.44 28.12 18.10
N GLN A 25 -12.27 27.32 18.76
CA GLN A 25 -12.05 26.94 20.15
C GLN A 25 -10.81 26.05 20.29
N ILE A 26 -10.69 25.00 19.47
CA ILE A 26 -9.55 24.08 19.54
C ILE A 26 -8.22 24.76 19.17
N GLU A 27 -8.25 25.70 18.22
CA GLU A 27 -7.09 26.50 17.84
C GLU A 27 -6.62 27.42 18.97
N ALA A 28 -7.56 27.96 19.76
CA ALA A 28 -7.22 28.76 20.94
C ALA A 28 -6.59 27.89 22.03
N LEU A 29 -7.11 26.68 22.27
CA LEU A 29 -6.51 25.72 23.21
C LEU A 29 -5.11 25.29 22.79
N GLY A 30 -4.88 25.12 21.49
CA GLY A 30 -3.57 24.81 20.93
C GLY A 30 -2.49 25.87 21.17
N LYS A 31 -2.86 27.06 21.69
CA LYS A 31 -1.95 28.17 22.04
C LYS A 31 -1.82 28.38 23.54
N LYS A 32 -2.62 27.72 24.37
CA LYS A 32 -2.56 27.85 25.83
C LYS A 32 -1.32 27.12 26.39
N ALA A 33 -0.63 27.75 27.34
CA ALA A 33 0.52 27.16 28.02
C ALA A 33 0.11 26.12 29.08
N VAL A 34 -1.04 26.34 29.73
CA VAL A 34 -1.62 25.46 30.74
C VAL A 34 -3.07 25.19 30.37
N LEU A 35 -3.46 23.93 30.40
CA LEU A 35 -4.80 23.44 30.12
C LEU A 35 -5.48 22.99 31.41
N GLU A 36 -6.72 23.43 31.59
CA GLU A 36 -7.57 22.98 32.68
C GLU A 36 -8.40 21.75 32.27
N GLN A 37 -9.06 21.12 33.24
CA GLN A 37 -9.93 19.96 32.96
C GLN A 37 -11.02 20.27 31.93
N ALA A 38 -11.57 21.48 31.96
CA ALA A 38 -12.54 21.94 30.97
C ALA A 38 -11.95 22.03 29.55
N ASP A 39 -10.68 22.44 29.43
CA ASP A 39 -9.98 22.48 28.15
C ASP A 39 -9.77 21.06 27.58
N MET A 40 -9.43 20.09 28.44
CA MET A 40 -9.31 18.69 28.04
C MET A 40 -10.64 18.12 27.51
N ALA A 41 -11.75 18.47 28.16
CA ALA A 41 -13.09 18.06 27.71
C ALA A 41 -13.45 18.67 26.33
N GLN A 42 -12.98 19.87 26.03
CA GLN A 42 -13.18 20.51 24.73
C GLN A 42 -12.36 19.83 23.62
N ILE A 43 -11.11 19.43 23.91
CA ILE A 43 -10.31 18.61 22.97
C ILE A 43 -11.05 17.30 22.67
N ASP A 44 -11.56 16.64 23.71
CA ASP A 44 -12.32 15.40 23.59
C ASP A 44 -13.59 15.59 22.73
N ALA A 45 -14.37 16.64 23.00
CA ALA A 45 -15.60 16.96 22.26
C ALA A 45 -15.31 17.28 20.79
N PHE A 46 -14.22 18.00 20.52
CA PHE A 46 -13.79 18.31 19.16
C PHE A 46 -13.45 17.03 18.37
N LEU A 47 -12.63 16.15 18.92
CA LEU A 47 -12.29 14.88 18.25
C LEU A 47 -13.51 13.98 18.10
N ALA A 48 -14.36 13.86 19.12
CA ALA A 48 -15.58 13.06 19.04
C ALA A 48 -16.50 13.54 17.92
N SER A 49 -16.71 14.85 17.82
CA SER A 49 -17.56 15.46 16.79
C SER A 49 -16.97 15.27 15.39
N ALA A 50 -15.66 15.49 15.23
CA ALA A 50 -14.98 15.30 13.95
C ALA A 50 -15.08 13.85 13.46
N VAL A 51 -14.85 12.88 14.35
CA VAL A 51 -14.96 11.46 14.01
C VAL A 51 -16.40 11.08 13.67
N GLN A 52 -17.38 11.60 14.42
CA GLN A 52 -18.79 11.36 14.14
C GLN A 52 -19.20 11.93 12.76
N GLU A 53 -18.79 13.15 12.45
CA GLU A 53 -19.03 13.80 11.16
C GLU A 53 -18.44 12.97 10.00
N ILE A 54 -17.22 12.43 10.14
CA ILE A 54 -16.61 11.55 9.12
C ILE A 54 -17.45 10.27 8.89
N VAL A 55 -18.06 9.72 9.94
CA VAL A 55 -18.86 8.49 9.87
C VAL A 55 -20.26 8.76 9.31
N ASP A 56 -20.84 9.91 9.64
CA ASP A 56 -22.23 10.25 9.31
C ASP A 56 -22.39 10.88 7.94
N THR A 57 -21.38 11.61 7.46
CA THR A 57 -21.46 12.37 6.21
C THR A 57 -21.23 11.51 4.97
N GLU A 58 -21.98 11.79 3.91
CA GLU A 58 -21.87 11.11 2.62
C GLU A 58 -21.06 11.91 1.59
N ASP A 59 -20.89 13.22 1.84
CA ASP A 59 -20.12 14.14 0.99
C ASP A 59 -18.61 14.07 1.29
N PHE A 60 -17.83 13.64 0.29
CA PHE A 60 -16.38 13.56 0.38
C PHE A 60 -15.68 14.90 0.58
N GLY A 61 -16.22 16.01 0.06
CA GLY A 61 -15.65 17.34 0.23
C GLY A 61 -15.63 17.73 1.71
N ASN A 62 -16.78 17.60 2.36
CA ASN A 62 -16.95 17.87 3.78
C ASN A 62 -16.04 16.97 4.63
N ILE A 63 -15.93 15.68 4.30
CA ILE A 63 -15.02 14.76 5.02
C ILE A 63 -13.55 15.18 4.88
N ALA A 64 -13.14 15.65 3.70
CA ALA A 64 -11.77 16.13 3.48
C ALA A 64 -11.46 17.36 4.35
N GLU A 65 -12.39 18.32 4.45
CA GLU A 65 -12.25 19.50 5.31
C GLU A 65 -12.14 19.14 6.79
N VAL A 66 -13.00 18.22 7.28
CA VAL A 66 -12.95 17.75 8.67
C VAL A 66 -11.59 17.10 8.98
N ARG A 67 -11.07 16.25 8.09
CA ARG A 67 -9.73 15.66 8.27
C ARG A 67 -8.64 16.72 8.28
N ALA A 68 -8.69 17.68 7.37
CA ALA A 68 -7.72 18.76 7.31
C ALA A 68 -7.71 19.58 8.61
N ALA A 69 -8.90 19.87 9.16
CA ALA A 69 -9.04 20.56 10.44
C ALA A 69 -8.43 19.76 11.61
N VAL A 70 -8.68 18.45 11.69
CA VAL A 70 -8.08 17.58 12.73
C VAL A 70 -6.56 17.52 12.60
N VAL A 71 -6.03 17.36 11.39
CA VAL A 71 -4.57 17.32 11.14
C VAL A 71 -3.91 18.68 11.40
N ALA A 72 -4.57 19.78 11.08
CA ALA A 72 -4.04 21.12 11.39
C ALA A 72 -3.92 21.31 12.91
N ASN A 73 -4.94 20.92 13.66
CA ASN A 73 -4.98 21.06 15.11
C ASN A 73 -4.13 20.04 15.87
N SER A 74 -3.62 18.98 15.22
CA SER A 74 -2.68 18.04 15.84
C SER A 74 -1.24 18.52 15.88
N LYS A 75 -0.92 19.64 15.20
CA LYS A 75 0.46 20.15 15.03
C LYS A 75 0.90 21.14 16.10
N SER A 76 0.09 21.39 17.13
CA SER A 76 0.52 22.24 18.24
C SER A 76 1.71 21.61 18.97
N GLU A 77 2.72 22.43 19.26
CA GLU A 77 3.90 22.04 20.04
C GLU A 77 3.76 22.38 21.53
N GLN A 78 2.57 22.82 21.97
CA GLN A 78 2.32 23.10 23.39
C GLN A 78 2.37 21.80 24.21
N ALA A 79 3.15 21.83 25.30
CA ALA A 79 3.54 20.63 26.05
C ALA A 79 2.37 19.85 26.65
N GLN A 80 1.29 20.52 27.09
CA GLN A 80 0.09 19.85 27.63
C GLN A 80 -0.92 19.48 26.54
N TYR A 81 -1.05 20.32 25.50
CA TYR A 81 -2.02 20.11 24.43
C TYR A 81 -1.68 18.89 23.57
N LYS A 82 -0.43 18.77 23.13
CA LYS A 82 0.02 17.69 22.24
C LYS A 82 -0.32 16.28 22.79
N PRO A 83 0.03 15.92 24.04
CA PRO A 83 -0.35 14.62 24.59
C PRO A 83 -1.86 14.49 24.83
N ALA A 84 -2.56 15.56 25.21
CA ALA A 84 -4.02 15.54 25.39
C ALA A 84 -4.75 15.25 24.06
N PHE A 85 -4.36 15.93 22.98
CA PHE A 85 -4.89 15.69 21.65
C PHE A 85 -4.58 14.27 21.17
N ALA A 86 -3.35 13.79 21.39
CA ALA A 86 -2.98 12.41 21.06
C ALA A 86 -3.82 11.38 21.85
N ALA A 87 -4.15 11.64 23.11
CA ALA A 87 -5.02 10.78 23.90
C ALA A 87 -6.46 10.78 23.37
N ALA A 88 -7.01 11.94 23.01
CA ALA A 88 -8.33 12.05 22.39
C ALA A 88 -8.39 11.29 21.05
N VAL A 89 -7.36 11.43 20.21
CA VAL A 89 -7.19 10.68 18.95
C VAL A 89 -7.23 9.17 19.21
N ALA A 90 -6.43 8.69 20.17
CA ALA A 90 -6.37 7.27 20.54
C ALA A 90 -7.70 6.73 21.08
N LYS A 91 -8.51 7.59 21.70
CA LYS A 91 -9.83 7.25 22.23
C LYS A 91 -10.89 7.18 21.14
N TYR A 92 -10.99 8.18 20.27
CA TYR A 92 -12.15 8.33 19.39
C TYR A 92 -11.98 7.71 18.00
N LEU A 93 -10.78 7.67 17.41
CA LEU A 93 -10.63 7.06 16.08
C LEU A 93 -10.95 5.56 16.05
N PRO A 94 -10.50 4.74 17.00
CA PRO A 94 -10.92 3.33 17.05
C PRO A 94 -12.44 3.18 17.19
N GLN A 95 -13.11 4.04 17.95
CA GLN A 95 -14.57 4.02 18.06
C GLN A 95 -15.25 4.38 16.74
N GLY A 96 -14.71 5.38 16.01
CA GLY A 96 -15.17 5.72 14.68
C GLY A 96 -15.07 4.55 13.70
N VAL A 97 -13.97 3.80 13.75
CA VAL A 97 -13.78 2.59 12.94
C VAL A 97 -14.85 1.54 13.26
N GLU A 98 -15.13 1.27 14.54
CA GLU A 98 -16.17 0.32 14.93
C GLU A 98 -17.58 0.78 14.52
N LYS A 99 -17.88 2.08 14.65
CA LYS A 99 -19.15 2.64 14.16
C LYS A 99 -19.26 2.52 12.64
N ALA A 100 -18.20 2.83 11.90
CA ALA A 100 -18.18 2.74 10.45
C ALA A 100 -18.43 1.30 9.98
N LYS A 101 -17.86 0.29 10.63
CA LYS A 101 -18.14 -1.14 10.34
C LYS A 101 -19.61 -1.52 10.49
N ALA A 102 -20.36 -0.83 11.34
CA ALA A 102 -21.79 -1.10 11.54
C ALA A 102 -22.69 -0.49 10.45
N ILE A 103 -22.13 0.32 9.53
CA ILE A 103 -22.88 0.87 8.39
C ILE A 103 -23.25 -0.26 7.43
N LYS A 104 -24.54 -0.35 7.08
CA LYS A 104 -25.10 -1.39 6.21
C LYS A 104 -24.82 -1.16 4.72
N ASP A 105 -24.79 0.09 4.29
CA ASP A 105 -24.46 0.42 2.90
C ASP A 105 -22.96 0.24 2.69
N GLU A 106 -22.57 -0.72 1.84
CA GLU A 106 -21.16 -1.10 1.65
C GLU A 106 -20.30 0.04 1.12
N LYS A 107 -20.85 0.87 0.22
CA LYS A 107 -20.12 2.00 -0.36
C LYS A 107 -19.86 3.06 0.71
N ARG A 108 -20.87 3.43 1.49
CA ARG A 108 -20.75 4.38 2.61
C ARG A 108 -19.84 3.84 3.70
N GLN A 109 -19.95 2.55 4.04
CA GLN A 109 -19.05 1.88 4.98
C GLN A 109 -17.60 2.01 4.51
N ALA A 110 -17.31 1.61 3.27
CA ALA A 110 -15.97 1.69 2.70
C ALA A 110 -15.45 3.13 2.71
N ASN A 111 -16.29 4.10 2.33
CA ASN A 111 -15.91 5.51 2.33
C ASN A 111 -15.55 6.01 3.73
N ALA A 112 -16.39 5.75 4.75
CA ALA A 112 -16.09 6.14 6.12
C ALA A 112 -14.79 5.50 6.61
N LEU A 113 -14.60 4.19 6.37
CA LEU A 113 -13.38 3.47 6.77
C LEU A 113 -12.12 4.02 6.07
N ILE A 114 -12.16 4.25 4.75
CA ILE A 114 -11.04 4.83 4.01
C ILE A 114 -10.67 6.19 4.60
N ASN A 115 -11.66 7.06 4.84
CA ASN A 115 -11.40 8.40 5.34
C ASN A 115 -10.83 8.39 6.76
N LEU A 116 -11.32 7.51 7.63
CA LEU A 116 -10.74 7.29 8.96
C LEU A 116 -9.31 6.75 8.86
N MET A 117 -9.01 5.79 7.98
CA MET A 117 -7.65 5.27 7.82
C MET A 117 -6.68 6.34 7.30
N ILE A 118 -7.12 7.20 6.37
CA ILE A 118 -6.32 8.34 5.88
C ILE A 118 -5.99 9.30 7.03
N LEU A 119 -7.00 9.60 7.88
CA LEU A 119 -6.80 10.46 9.04
C LEU A 119 -5.82 9.84 10.04
N MET A 120 -5.95 8.55 10.34
CA MET A 120 -5.02 7.82 11.19
C MET A 120 -3.58 7.88 10.63
N GLU A 121 -3.41 7.74 9.31
CA GLU A 121 -2.09 7.77 8.67
C GLU A 121 -1.45 9.14 8.76
N SER A 122 -2.28 10.18 8.60
CA SER A 122 -1.85 11.58 8.67
C SER A 122 -1.43 11.98 10.09
N LEU A 123 -2.10 11.44 11.10
CA LEU A 123 -1.84 11.74 12.52
C LEU A 123 -0.63 10.99 13.09
N LYS A 124 -0.24 9.86 12.48
CA LYS A 124 0.89 9.02 12.89
C LYS A 124 0.92 8.73 14.40
N ASN A 125 -0.24 8.54 15.02
CA ASN A 125 -0.33 8.26 16.45
C ASN A 125 -0.11 6.75 16.70
N PRO A 126 0.94 6.33 17.43
CA PRO A 126 1.24 4.92 17.63
C PRO A 126 0.17 4.12 18.38
N ALA A 127 -0.71 4.78 19.14
CA ALA A 127 -1.82 4.11 19.81
C ALA A 127 -2.84 3.51 18.82
N LEU A 128 -2.80 3.93 17.55
CA LEU A 128 -3.73 3.53 16.50
C LEU A 128 -3.32 2.25 15.75
N VAL A 129 -2.14 1.68 16.05
CA VAL A 129 -1.60 0.50 15.35
C VAL A 129 -2.58 -0.66 15.34
N ASP A 130 -3.22 -0.95 16.48
CA ASP A 130 -4.12 -2.11 16.59
C ASP A 130 -5.41 -1.89 15.80
N ALA A 131 -5.94 -0.65 15.78
CA ALA A 131 -7.10 -0.30 14.99
C ALA A 131 -6.80 -0.43 13.48
N ALA A 132 -5.65 0.06 13.01
CA ALA A 132 -5.23 -0.11 11.63
C ALA A 132 -5.01 -1.60 11.28
N ALA A 133 -4.37 -2.36 12.16
CA ALA A 133 -4.15 -3.79 11.99
C ALA A 133 -5.46 -4.60 11.92
N GLY A 134 -6.50 -4.16 12.62
CA GLY A 134 -7.84 -4.72 12.51
C GLY A 134 -8.46 -4.56 11.11
N MET A 135 -8.01 -3.57 10.32
CA MET A 135 -8.54 -3.29 8.99
C MET A 135 -7.85 -4.06 7.86
N LEU A 136 -6.76 -4.77 8.15
CA LEU A 136 -6.05 -5.59 7.16
C LEU A 136 -6.90 -6.72 6.57
N GLY A 137 -7.94 -7.17 7.29
CA GLY A 137 -8.88 -8.19 6.83
C GLY A 137 -10.12 -7.64 6.14
N SER A 138 -10.18 -6.34 5.81
CA SER A 138 -11.34 -5.77 5.10
C SER A 138 -11.46 -6.35 3.69
N ASP A 139 -12.68 -6.58 3.21
CA ASP A 139 -12.93 -7.00 1.83
C ASP A 139 -12.60 -5.89 0.82
N ASN A 140 -12.62 -4.63 1.25
CA ASN A 140 -12.30 -3.48 0.42
C ASN A 140 -10.78 -3.26 0.30
N ALA A 141 -10.25 -3.34 -0.91
CA ALA A 141 -8.81 -3.21 -1.17
C ALA A 141 -8.24 -1.83 -0.79
N ALA A 142 -9.00 -0.75 -0.92
CA ALA A 142 -8.54 0.59 -0.54
C ALA A 142 -8.45 0.73 0.99
N VAL A 143 -9.38 0.13 1.74
CA VAL A 143 -9.28 0.05 3.21
C VAL A 143 -8.02 -0.73 3.61
N ARG A 144 -7.76 -1.89 2.99
CA ARG A 144 -6.53 -2.67 3.24
C ARG A 144 -5.27 -1.87 2.90
N TYR A 145 -5.25 -1.18 1.75
CA TYR A 145 -4.14 -0.33 1.33
C TYR A 145 -3.78 0.70 2.41
N TRP A 146 -4.77 1.45 2.88
CA TRP A 146 -4.52 2.47 3.90
C TRP A 146 -4.15 1.85 5.25
N ALA A 147 -4.69 0.68 5.59
CA ALA A 147 -4.30 -0.06 6.79
C ALA A 147 -2.81 -0.48 6.76
N VAL A 148 -2.33 -1.04 5.64
CA VAL A 148 -0.91 -1.36 5.46
C VAL A 148 -0.07 -0.09 5.54
N ARG A 149 -0.48 0.98 4.87
CA ARG A 149 0.25 2.25 4.85
C ARG A 149 0.36 2.88 6.24
N ASN A 150 -0.70 2.83 7.05
CA ASN A 150 -0.68 3.24 8.47
C ASN A 150 0.39 2.50 9.28
N ILE A 151 0.40 1.17 9.17
CA ILE A 151 1.37 0.34 9.90
C ILE A 151 2.79 0.65 9.41
N ALA A 152 2.98 0.75 8.10
CA ALA A 152 4.27 1.02 7.50
C ALA A 152 4.83 2.40 7.86
N SER A 153 3.99 3.45 7.89
CA SER A 153 4.43 4.80 8.24
C SER A 153 4.89 4.90 9.70
N LEU A 154 4.33 4.07 10.59
CA LEU A 154 4.70 4.02 12.00
C LEU A 154 5.90 3.11 12.28
N ALA A 155 6.11 2.06 11.48
CA ALA A 155 7.13 1.04 11.72
C ALA A 155 8.58 1.54 11.71
N GLY A 156 8.85 2.73 11.16
CA GLY A 156 10.18 3.35 11.18
C GLY A 156 10.64 3.76 12.58
N ASP A 157 9.71 4.26 13.40
CA ASP A 157 9.97 4.85 14.72
C ASP A 157 9.21 4.15 15.86
N ASN A 158 8.37 3.16 15.53
CA ASN A 158 7.57 2.42 16.49
C ASN A 158 7.75 0.90 16.36
N GLN A 159 8.41 0.30 17.35
CA GLN A 159 8.69 -1.14 17.38
C GLN A 159 7.42 -2.00 17.39
N LYS A 160 6.35 -1.57 18.09
CA LYS A 160 5.07 -2.28 18.10
C LYS A 160 4.47 -2.33 16.69
N ALA A 161 4.43 -1.21 15.97
CA ALA A 161 3.95 -1.15 14.60
C ALA A 161 4.77 -2.08 13.68
N ALA A 162 6.10 -2.07 13.82
CA ALA A 162 6.98 -2.94 13.04
C ALA A 162 6.72 -4.43 13.32
N GLN A 163 6.53 -4.82 14.59
CA GLN A 163 6.21 -6.19 14.98
C GLN A 163 4.82 -6.62 14.47
N VAL A 164 3.81 -5.77 14.61
CA VAL A 164 2.44 -6.03 14.13
C VAL A 164 2.43 -6.18 12.61
N GLY A 165 3.14 -5.31 11.90
CA GLY A 165 3.30 -5.40 10.44
C GLY A 165 3.96 -6.70 10.02
N LEU A 166 5.10 -7.05 10.64
CA LEU A 166 5.79 -8.31 10.35
C LEU A 166 4.90 -9.54 10.57
N ALA A 167 4.16 -9.57 11.68
CA ALA A 167 3.31 -10.70 12.05
C ALA A 167 2.08 -10.85 11.14
N LYS A 168 1.44 -9.75 10.73
CA LYS A 168 0.16 -9.79 10.00
C LYS A 168 0.30 -9.75 8.49
N LEU A 169 1.23 -8.96 7.95
CA LEU A 169 1.34 -8.74 6.50
C LEU A 169 1.79 -10.00 5.76
N GLY A 170 2.61 -10.85 6.38
CA GLY A 170 3.04 -12.13 5.78
C GLY A 170 1.87 -13.06 5.46
N GLY A 171 0.83 -13.06 6.30
CA GLY A 171 -0.38 -13.87 6.08
C GLY A 171 -1.27 -13.38 4.92
N MET A 172 -1.05 -12.16 4.42
CA MET A 172 -1.84 -11.57 3.33
C MET A 172 -1.28 -11.89 1.95
N ILE A 173 0.04 -12.05 1.81
CA ILE A 173 0.74 -12.09 0.50
C ILE A 173 0.14 -13.11 -0.46
N GLY A 174 -0.12 -14.34 0.01
CA GLY A 174 -0.64 -15.42 -0.84
C GLY A 174 -2.12 -15.29 -1.24
N LYS A 175 -2.86 -14.35 -0.63
CA LYS A 175 -4.30 -14.14 -0.86
C LYS A 175 -4.62 -12.77 -1.44
N GLU A 176 -3.66 -11.84 -1.38
CA GLU A 176 -3.86 -10.47 -1.83
C GLU A 176 -3.82 -10.39 -3.36
N THR A 177 -4.85 -9.79 -3.95
CA THR A 177 -4.99 -9.62 -5.39
C THR A 177 -4.81 -8.18 -5.83
N SER A 178 -4.84 -7.22 -4.89
CA SER A 178 -4.61 -5.80 -5.16
C SER A 178 -3.12 -5.51 -5.36
N ALA A 179 -2.76 -4.95 -6.50
CA ALA A 179 -1.40 -4.50 -6.81
C ALA A 179 -0.90 -3.48 -5.79
N ASP A 180 -1.72 -2.47 -5.48
CA ASP A 180 -1.35 -1.41 -4.54
C ASP A 180 -1.05 -1.97 -3.14
N VAL A 181 -1.84 -2.92 -2.67
CA VAL A 181 -1.63 -3.53 -1.34
C VAL A 181 -0.34 -4.36 -1.33
N LEU A 182 -0.10 -5.17 -2.37
CA LEU A 182 1.13 -5.93 -2.52
C LEU A 182 2.37 -5.03 -2.57
N GLU A 183 2.29 -3.91 -3.29
CA GLU A 183 3.36 -2.92 -3.30
C GLU A 183 3.62 -2.37 -1.90
N GLN A 184 2.58 -2.00 -1.14
CA GLN A 184 2.77 -1.50 0.22
C GLN A 184 3.39 -2.54 1.15
N ILE A 185 3.03 -3.83 1.02
CA ILE A 185 3.66 -4.91 1.78
C ILE A 185 5.14 -5.06 1.41
N ALA A 186 5.46 -5.03 0.11
CA ALA A 186 6.85 -5.09 -0.37
C ALA A 186 7.66 -3.89 0.15
N ARG A 187 7.08 -2.69 0.12
CA ARG A 187 7.69 -1.45 0.62
C ARG A 187 7.95 -1.55 2.12
N PHE A 188 6.99 -2.03 2.90
CA PHE A 188 7.19 -2.32 4.33
C PHE A 188 8.38 -3.25 4.52
N GLY A 189 8.44 -4.37 3.78
CA GLY A 189 9.53 -5.33 3.88
C GLY A 189 10.90 -4.75 3.55
N ALA A 190 10.96 -3.78 2.63
CA ALA A 190 12.19 -3.11 2.24
C ALA A 190 12.65 -2.03 3.24
N THR A 191 11.72 -1.32 3.88
CA THR A 191 12.04 -0.11 4.67
C THR A 191 11.94 -0.28 6.18
N ALA A 192 11.21 -1.27 6.68
CA ALA A 192 11.05 -1.47 8.12
C ALA A 192 12.36 -1.92 8.78
N LYS A 193 12.76 -1.24 9.85
CA LYS A 193 14.01 -1.50 10.59
C LYS A 193 13.82 -2.59 11.65
N ILE A 194 13.28 -3.75 11.26
CA ILE A 194 13.09 -4.91 12.13
C ILE A 194 13.60 -6.19 11.49
N ASN A 195 14.18 -7.08 12.30
CA ASN A 195 14.64 -8.39 11.85
C ASN A 195 13.48 -9.17 11.20
N GLY A 196 13.74 -9.72 10.02
CA GLY A 196 12.74 -10.48 9.26
C GLY A 196 11.87 -9.64 8.33
N ALA A 197 11.86 -8.30 8.41
CA ALA A 197 11.07 -7.46 7.49
C ALA A 197 11.39 -7.73 6.02
N LYS A 198 12.69 -7.84 5.67
CA LYS A 198 13.13 -8.15 4.29
C LYS A 198 12.51 -9.44 3.74
N LYS A 199 12.18 -10.40 4.60
CA LYS A 199 11.50 -11.63 4.17
C LYS A 199 10.16 -11.33 3.52
N LEU A 200 9.43 -10.31 3.95
CA LEU A 200 8.16 -9.92 3.32
C LEU A 200 8.34 -9.44 1.88
N LEU A 201 9.38 -8.63 1.61
CA LEU A 201 9.72 -8.24 0.24
C LEU A 201 10.02 -9.48 -0.62
N PHE A 202 10.79 -10.42 -0.06
CA PHE A 202 11.15 -11.66 -0.73
C PHE A 202 9.94 -12.56 -0.99
N ASP A 203 9.04 -12.69 -0.02
CA ASP A 203 7.81 -13.49 -0.13
C ASP A 203 6.86 -12.89 -1.19
N VAL A 204 6.77 -11.56 -1.28
CA VAL A 204 6.02 -10.89 -2.36
C VAL A 204 6.67 -11.20 -3.72
N ALA A 205 7.99 -11.06 -3.83
CA ALA A 205 8.69 -11.36 -5.08
C ALA A 205 8.54 -12.84 -5.48
N ASP A 206 8.65 -13.77 -4.54
CA ASP A 206 8.50 -15.22 -4.78
C ASP A 206 7.08 -15.56 -5.25
N MET A 207 6.05 -14.94 -4.65
CA MET A 207 4.67 -15.08 -5.10
C MET A 207 4.50 -14.60 -6.55
N ARG A 208 5.08 -13.46 -6.91
CA ARG A 208 5.01 -12.91 -8.27
C ARG A 208 5.76 -13.78 -9.28
N ILE A 209 6.97 -14.22 -8.94
CA ILE A 209 7.77 -15.17 -9.74
C ILE A 209 6.97 -16.44 -10.00
N LYS A 210 6.35 -17.01 -8.96
CA LYS A 210 5.48 -18.18 -9.11
C LYS A 210 4.27 -17.90 -10.01
N GLY A 211 3.65 -16.73 -9.90
CA GLY A 211 2.56 -16.33 -10.79
C GLY A 211 2.96 -16.28 -12.27
N TYR A 212 4.17 -15.82 -12.58
CA TYR A 212 4.72 -15.90 -13.93
C TYR A 212 5.00 -17.34 -14.37
N GLN A 213 5.59 -18.16 -13.50
CA GLN A 213 5.87 -19.58 -13.76
C GLN A 213 4.59 -20.39 -14.07
N ASP A 214 3.54 -20.12 -13.30
CA ASP A 214 2.24 -20.79 -13.43
C ASP A 214 1.37 -20.16 -14.54
N TRP A 215 1.89 -19.11 -15.22
CA TRP A 215 1.18 -18.34 -16.24
C TRP A 215 -0.14 -17.71 -15.79
N SER A 216 -0.35 -17.57 -14.49
CA SER A 216 -1.59 -17.11 -13.87
C SER A 216 -1.66 -15.60 -13.65
N LEU A 217 -0.53 -14.90 -13.83
CA LEU A 217 -0.43 -13.46 -13.60
C LEU A 217 -1.08 -12.65 -14.72
N ASN A 218 -2.05 -11.80 -14.35
CA ASN A 218 -2.81 -10.96 -15.30
C ASN A 218 -2.68 -9.44 -15.02
N ASN A 219 -1.96 -9.06 -13.97
CA ASN A 219 -1.64 -7.69 -13.60
C ASN A 219 -0.15 -7.60 -13.36
N PHE A 220 0.55 -6.67 -13.99
CA PHE A 220 2.01 -6.48 -13.97
C PHE A 220 2.42 -5.18 -13.27
N GLU A 221 1.47 -4.26 -13.05
CA GLU A 221 1.66 -2.96 -12.38
C GLU A 221 2.58 -2.99 -11.15
N PRO A 222 2.44 -3.90 -10.16
CA PRO A 222 3.26 -3.84 -8.95
C PRO A 222 4.73 -4.25 -9.20
N ASP A 223 5.04 -4.91 -10.32
CA ASP A 223 6.36 -5.50 -10.56
C ASP A 223 7.44 -4.43 -10.72
N GLY A 224 7.13 -3.27 -11.30
CA GLY A 224 8.11 -2.19 -11.43
C GLY A 224 8.58 -1.66 -10.07
N ALA A 225 7.65 -1.50 -9.13
CA ALA A 225 7.96 -1.10 -7.76
C ALA A 225 8.72 -2.22 -7.02
N ILE A 226 8.29 -3.48 -7.14
CA ILE A 226 8.95 -4.62 -6.50
C ILE A 226 10.39 -4.78 -7.02
N LEU A 227 10.62 -4.69 -8.33
CA LEU A 227 11.96 -4.74 -8.94
C LEU A 227 12.84 -3.59 -8.46
N SER A 228 12.30 -2.38 -8.33
CA SER A 228 13.03 -1.25 -7.75
C SER A 228 13.42 -1.50 -6.29
N LEU A 229 12.51 -2.01 -5.46
CA LEU A 229 12.76 -2.33 -4.06
C LEU A 229 13.80 -3.45 -3.90
N LEU A 230 13.72 -4.50 -4.72
CA LEU A 230 14.72 -5.57 -4.77
C LEU A 230 16.08 -5.02 -5.17
N GLY A 231 16.16 -4.23 -6.25
CA GLY A 231 17.40 -3.62 -6.73
C GLY A 231 18.09 -2.75 -5.68
N ASN A 232 17.32 -1.96 -4.92
CA ASN A 232 17.83 -1.17 -3.79
C ASN A 232 18.28 -2.01 -2.59
N SER A 233 17.85 -3.27 -2.51
CA SER A 233 18.13 -4.18 -1.39
C SER A 233 19.34 -5.11 -1.65
N ILE A 234 19.92 -5.08 -2.84
CA ILE A 234 21.06 -5.91 -3.24
C ILE A 234 22.30 -5.48 -2.45
N ALA A 235 22.89 -6.42 -1.70
CA ALA A 235 24.14 -6.19 -0.98
C ALA A 235 25.34 -6.23 -1.95
N ALA A 236 26.06 -5.12 -2.06
CA ALA A 236 27.23 -5.02 -2.92
C ALA A 236 28.27 -6.11 -2.60
N GLY A 237 28.77 -6.77 -3.65
CA GLY A 237 29.85 -7.75 -3.55
C GLY A 237 29.43 -9.15 -3.07
N THR A 238 28.19 -9.33 -2.62
CA THR A 238 27.68 -10.61 -2.09
C THR A 238 27.33 -11.56 -3.22
N GLU A 239 27.92 -12.76 -3.22
CA GLU A 239 27.54 -13.81 -4.17
C GLU A 239 26.18 -14.40 -3.80
N ASN A 240 25.33 -14.62 -4.81
CA ASN A 240 23.99 -15.18 -4.63
C ASN A 240 23.16 -14.44 -3.56
N ASP A 241 23.28 -13.12 -3.52
CA ASP A 241 22.44 -12.29 -2.66
C ASP A 241 20.94 -12.60 -2.91
N PRO A 242 20.14 -12.88 -1.86
CA PRO A 242 18.74 -13.27 -2.04
C PRO A 242 17.88 -12.25 -2.77
N ALA A 243 18.17 -10.95 -2.66
CA ALA A 243 17.47 -9.90 -3.40
C ALA A 243 17.91 -9.90 -4.87
N ALA A 244 19.21 -10.08 -5.13
CA ALA A 244 19.76 -10.15 -6.48
C ALA A 244 19.21 -11.33 -7.28
N VAL A 245 19.11 -12.52 -6.66
CA VAL A 245 18.52 -13.72 -7.29
C VAL A 245 17.07 -13.46 -7.69
N ARG A 246 16.25 -12.93 -6.76
CA ARG A 246 14.84 -12.62 -7.02
C ARG A 246 14.66 -11.50 -8.04
N PHE A 247 15.50 -10.48 -7.99
CA PHE A 247 15.51 -9.41 -8.97
C PHE A 247 15.74 -9.95 -10.38
N ALA A 248 16.81 -10.75 -10.56
CA ALA A 248 17.14 -11.36 -11.83
C ALA A 248 16.02 -12.31 -12.30
N GLN A 249 15.47 -13.13 -11.41
CA GLN A 249 14.37 -14.03 -11.76
C GLN A 249 13.11 -13.26 -12.18
N LEU A 250 12.63 -12.33 -11.36
CA LEU A 250 11.40 -11.58 -11.65
C LEU A 250 11.52 -10.79 -12.96
N LEU A 251 12.66 -10.15 -13.21
CA LEU A 251 12.91 -9.44 -14.46
C LEU A 251 12.98 -10.41 -15.65
N ALA A 252 13.60 -11.59 -15.50
CA ALA A 252 13.62 -12.62 -16.54
C ALA A 252 12.21 -13.08 -16.90
N TYR A 253 11.38 -13.32 -15.89
CA TYR A 253 9.98 -13.72 -16.07
C TYR A 253 9.14 -12.63 -16.74
N ALA A 254 9.30 -11.37 -16.33
CA ALA A 254 8.62 -10.23 -16.95
C ALA A 254 9.00 -10.07 -18.44
N MET A 255 10.29 -10.10 -18.76
CA MET A 255 10.76 -10.05 -20.16
C MET A 255 10.30 -11.27 -20.95
N GLY A 256 10.39 -12.47 -20.36
CA GLY A 256 9.93 -13.72 -20.97
C GLY A 256 8.44 -13.69 -21.29
N ARG A 257 7.61 -13.17 -20.38
CA ARG A 257 6.17 -13.02 -20.60
C ARG A 257 5.88 -12.04 -21.75
N TYR A 258 6.61 -10.93 -21.83
CA TYR A 258 6.48 -9.98 -22.94
C TYR A 258 6.79 -10.61 -24.32
N CYS A 259 7.82 -11.46 -24.36
CA CYS A 259 8.29 -12.11 -25.58
C CYS A 259 7.41 -13.30 -26.00
N ASN A 260 7.01 -14.14 -25.05
CA ASN A 260 6.46 -15.47 -25.34
C ASN A 260 4.93 -15.55 -25.27
N ASP A 261 4.26 -14.57 -24.67
CA ASP A 261 2.79 -14.62 -24.57
C ASP A 261 2.11 -13.89 -25.72
N GLU A 262 1.81 -14.65 -26.77
CA GLU A 262 1.05 -14.19 -27.93
C GLU A 262 -0.38 -13.74 -27.58
N ASN A 263 -0.92 -14.20 -26.43
CA ASN A 263 -2.28 -13.88 -26.00
C ASN A 263 -2.35 -12.60 -25.15
N LEU A 264 -1.23 -11.94 -24.86
CA LEU A 264 -1.26 -10.65 -24.18
C LEU A 264 -1.98 -9.61 -25.04
N SER A 265 -3.00 -8.98 -24.47
CA SER A 265 -3.64 -7.84 -25.11
C SER A 265 -2.62 -6.71 -25.31
N LYS A 266 -2.86 -5.84 -26.30
CA LYS A 266 -2.00 -4.67 -26.55
C LYS A 266 -1.80 -3.82 -25.30
N ALA A 267 -2.86 -3.62 -24.51
CA ALA A 267 -2.80 -2.87 -23.26
C ALA A 267 -1.89 -3.55 -22.22
N LYS A 268 -2.03 -4.87 -22.04
CA LYS A 268 -1.20 -5.63 -21.09
C LYS A 268 0.27 -5.72 -21.53
N LYS A 269 0.51 -5.78 -22.83
CA LYS A 269 1.86 -5.70 -23.39
C LYS A 269 2.49 -4.32 -23.17
N ALA A 270 1.71 -3.23 -23.30
CA ALA A 270 2.16 -1.88 -22.98
C ALA A 270 2.50 -1.71 -21.49
N GLU A 271 1.61 -2.18 -20.59
CA GLU A 271 1.83 -2.18 -19.13
C GLU A 271 3.14 -2.86 -18.76
N LEU A 272 3.40 -4.05 -19.32
CA LEU A 272 4.65 -4.77 -19.10
C LEU A 272 5.86 -4.03 -19.70
N GLY A 273 5.70 -3.39 -20.86
CA GLY A 273 6.73 -2.52 -21.45
C GLY A 273 7.11 -1.32 -20.56
N GLU A 274 6.12 -0.73 -19.87
CA GLU A 274 6.36 0.34 -18.89
C GLU A 274 7.13 -0.17 -17.68
N VAL A 275 6.76 -1.33 -17.13
CA VAL A 275 7.50 -2.01 -16.04
C VAL A 275 8.96 -2.23 -16.43
N LEU A 276 9.22 -2.75 -17.63
CA LEU A 276 10.57 -3.02 -18.12
C LEU A 276 11.38 -1.73 -18.31
N THR A 277 10.76 -0.68 -18.87
CA THR A 277 11.40 0.63 -19.06
C THR A 277 11.72 1.30 -17.72
N ALA A 278 10.80 1.28 -16.77
CA ALA A 278 11.00 1.82 -15.44
C ALA A 278 12.09 1.06 -14.67
N THR A 279 12.12 -0.26 -14.81
CA THR A 279 13.16 -1.10 -14.20
C THR A 279 14.54 -0.79 -14.76
N GLU A 280 14.64 -0.54 -16.07
CA GLU A 280 15.89 -0.11 -16.70
C GLU A 280 16.40 1.21 -16.15
N ALA A 281 15.53 2.24 -16.13
CA ALA A 281 15.90 3.58 -15.70
C ALA A 281 16.23 3.64 -14.20
N GLY A 282 15.59 2.78 -13.39
CA GLY A 282 15.74 2.76 -11.94
C GLY A 282 16.73 1.71 -11.43
N ALA A 283 16.31 0.45 -11.43
CA ALA A 283 17.02 -0.63 -10.73
C ALA A 283 18.27 -1.09 -11.49
N LEU A 284 18.19 -1.28 -12.81
CA LEU A 284 19.34 -1.72 -13.63
C LEU A 284 20.45 -0.66 -13.65
N ALA A 285 20.07 0.62 -13.79
CA ALA A 285 20.99 1.74 -13.71
C ALA A 285 21.84 1.72 -12.42
N LYS A 286 21.20 1.43 -11.27
CA LYS A 286 21.88 1.42 -9.95
C LYS A 286 22.86 0.29 -9.77
N ILE A 287 22.62 -0.86 -10.40
CA ILE A 287 23.53 -2.02 -10.34
C ILE A 287 24.62 -1.97 -11.42
N GLY A 288 24.78 -0.84 -12.12
CA GLY A 288 25.86 -0.64 -13.09
C GLY A 288 25.61 -1.28 -14.46
N MET A 289 24.36 -1.57 -14.82
CA MET A 289 24.03 -2.06 -16.15
C MET A 289 23.97 -0.94 -17.19
N PRO A 290 24.29 -1.24 -18.47
CA PRO A 290 24.06 -0.30 -19.57
C PRO A 290 22.60 0.16 -19.61
N GLN A 291 22.40 1.48 -19.69
CA GLN A 291 21.07 2.08 -19.74
C GLN A 291 20.59 2.21 -21.19
N THR A 292 19.26 2.26 -21.35
CA THR A 292 18.52 2.58 -22.60
C THR A 292 18.42 1.48 -23.66
N THR A 293 18.90 0.25 -23.44
CA THR A 293 18.77 -0.79 -24.46
C THR A 293 17.35 -1.38 -24.50
N ILE A 294 16.73 -1.61 -23.34
CA ILE A 294 15.36 -2.10 -23.22
C ILE A 294 14.37 -1.03 -23.68
N LYS A 295 14.52 0.21 -23.21
CA LYS A 295 13.68 1.33 -23.65
C LYS A 295 13.72 1.49 -25.16
N LYS A 296 14.91 1.50 -25.77
CA LYS A 296 15.06 1.57 -27.23
C LYS A 296 14.47 0.37 -27.95
N ALA A 297 14.57 -0.83 -27.39
CA ALA A 297 13.89 -2.01 -27.93
C ALA A 297 12.38 -1.79 -28.01
N LEU A 298 11.78 -1.24 -26.95
CA LEU A 298 10.35 -1.03 -26.82
C LEU A 298 9.83 0.15 -27.64
N THR A 299 10.56 1.27 -27.70
CA THR A 299 10.05 2.53 -28.29
C THR A 299 10.59 2.83 -29.68
N GLU A 300 11.88 2.55 -29.93
CA GLU A 300 12.56 2.97 -31.17
C GLU A 300 12.68 1.84 -32.19
N ARG A 301 12.82 0.59 -31.72
CA ARG A 301 12.98 -0.62 -32.56
C ARG A 301 11.66 -1.40 -32.76
N GLY A 302 10.53 -0.73 -32.55
CA GLY A 302 9.20 -1.28 -32.83
C GLY A 302 8.61 -2.21 -31.77
N GLY A 303 9.31 -2.46 -30.65
CA GLY A 303 8.76 -3.18 -29.50
C GLY A 303 8.29 -4.61 -29.77
N THR A 304 8.78 -5.24 -30.85
CA THR A 304 8.38 -6.61 -31.20
C THR A 304 8.96 -7.61 -30.20
N ALA A 305 8.31 -8.77 -30.06
CA ALA A 305 8.79 -9.84 -29.19
C ALA A 305 10.23 -10.26 -29.54
N ALA A 306 10.55 -10.35 -30.84
CA ALA A 306 11.89 -10.70 -31.31
C ALA A 306 12.96 -9.68 -30.89
N VAL A 307 12.64 -8.38 -30.94
CA VAL A 307 13.58 -7.31 -30.55
C VAL A 307 13.85 -7.34 -29.05
N VAL A 308 12.80 -7.50 -28.23
CA VAL A 308 12.95 -7.60 -26.77
C VAL A 308 13.65 -8.90 -26.36
N LEU A 309 13.44 -10.00 -27.11
CA LEU A 309 14.17 -11.26 -26.92
C LEU A 309 15.67 -11.10 -27.18
N GLY A 310 16.07 -10.26 -28.14
CA GLY A 310 17.48 -9.91 -28.34
C GLY A 310 18.10 -9.29 -27.09
N GLU A 311 17.41 -8.33 -26.46
CA GLU A 311 17.87 -7.73 -25.19
C GLU A 311 17.87 -8.73 -24.04
N TYR A 312 16.87 -9.61 -23.97
CA TYR A 312 16.84 -10.71 -23.00
C TYR A 312 18.11 -11.55 -23.09
N LYS A 313 18.50 -11.98 -24.31
CA LYS A 313 19.72 -12.80 -24.51
C LYS A 313 21.00 -12.06 -24.11
N VAL A 314 21.07 -10.75 -24.33
CA VAL A 314 22.22 -9.94 -23.86
C VAL A 314 22.30 -9.94 -22.32
N LEU A 315 21.14 -9.84 -21.64
CA LEU A 315 21.08 -9.78 -20.19
C LEU A 315 21.31 -11.14 -19.53
N TYR A 316 20.65 -12.20 -20.01
CA TYR A 316 20.61 -13.51 -19.36
C TYR A 316 21.53 -14.55 -20.01
N GLY A 317 22.00 -14.27 -21.23
CA GLY A 317 22.86 -15.16 -22.00
C GLY A 317 22.08 -15.96 -23.04
N GLU A 318 22.84 -16.73 -23.81
CA GLU A 318 22.34 -17.76 -24.73
C GLU A 318 23.21 -19.01 -24.57
N ASP A 319 22.83 -20.12 -25.20
CA ASP A 319 23.44 -21.45 -25.01
C ASP A 319 24.97 -21.41 -24.91
N GLY A 320 25.48 -21.65 -23.69
CA GLY A 320 26.92 -21.70 -23.39
C GLY A 320 27.59 -20.37 -22.97
N ALA A 321 26.90 -19.24 -23.02
CA ALA A 321 27.42 -17.93 -22.62
C ALA A 321 26.67 -17.32 -21.42
N SER A 322 27.41 -16.87 -20.40
CA SER A 322 26.82 -16.16 -19.25
C SER A 322 26.34 -14.77 -19.66
N GLY A 323 25.07 -14.47 -19.39
CA GLY A 323 24.52 -13.13 -19.56
C GLY A 323 25.13 -12.10 -18.59
N LYS A 324 25.01 -10.81 -18.97
CA LYS A 324 25.51 -9.68 -18.17
C LYS A 324 24.94 -9.66 -16.75
N ILE A 325 23.70 -10.08 -16.55
CA ILE A 325 23.02 -10.00 -15.24
C ILE A 325 23.61 -10.97 -14.22
N ASN A 326 23.95 -12.18 -14.66
CA ASN A 326 24.58 -13.18 -13.80
C ASN A 326 25.95 -12.69 -13.33
N THR A 327 26.71 -12.06 -14.23
CA THR A 327 28.04 -11.51 -13.94
C THR A 327 27.97 -10.31 -13.01
N VAL A 328 27.13 -9.30 -13.31
CA VAL A 328 27.02 -8.07 -12.52
C VAL A 328 26.48 -8.34 -11.12
N LEU A 329 25.47 -9.21 -11.01
CA LEU A 329 24.83 -9.54 -9.74
C LEU A 329 25.48 -10.70 -8.98
N LYS A 330 26.48 -11.35 -9.57
CA LYS A 330 27.13 -12.55 -9.02
C LYS A 330 26.12 -13.64 -8.61
N VAL A 331 25.10 -13.86 -9.44
CA VAL A 331 24.07 -14.89 -9.21
C VAL A 331 24.37 -16.12 -10.06
N LYS A 332 24.16 -17.31 -9.49
CA LYS A 332 24.17 -18.58 -10.22
C LYS A 332 23.07 -18.52 -11.30
N SER A 333 23.38 -19.07 -12.48
CA SER A 333 22.64 -18.85 -13.73
C SER A 333 21.12 -18.77 -13.58
N VAL A 334 20.57 -17.59 -13.85
CA VAL A 334 19.13 -17.39 -14.08
C VAL A 334 18.89 -17.51 -15.59
N SER A 335 18.99 -18.73 -16.14
CA SER A 335 19.20 -18.90 -17.60
C SER A 335 17.96 -19.26 -18.42
N ALA A 336 16.86 -19.71 -17.82
CA ALA A 336 15.73 -20.18 -18.62
C ALA A 336 14.73 -19.06 -18.91
N LEU A 337 14.61 -18.70 -20.20
CA LEU A 337 13.42 -18.02 -20.71
C LEU A 337 12.22 -18.90 -20.30
N PRO A 338 11.20 -18.39 -19.60
CA PRO A 338 10.08 -19.19 -19.15
C PRO A 338 9.37 -19.79 -20.37
N ALA A 339 9.41 -21.10 -20.52
CA ALA A 339 8.62 -21.78 -21.53
C ALA A 339 7.14 -21.68 -21.14
N LYS A 340 6.28 -21.33 -22.10
CA LYS A 340 4.84 -21.49 -21.92
C LYS A 340 4.56 -22.98 -21.78
N PRO A 341 3.81 -23.43 -20.76
CA PRO A 341 3.30 -24.79 -20.74
C PRO A 341 2.57 -25.01 -22.06
N VAL A 342 2.98 -26.02 -22.82
CA VAL A 342 2.22 -26.45 -23.98
C VAL A 342 0.88 -26.91 -23.40
N SER A 343 -0.19 -26.14 -23.63
CA SER A 343 -1.52 -26.57 -23.24
C SER A 343 -1.77 -27.90 -23.93
N SER A 344 -1.80 -28.99 -23.16
CA SER A 344 -2.31 -30.25 -23.67
C SER A 344 -3.74 -29.97 -24.11
N ILE A 345 -3.91 -29.94 -25.44
CA ILE A 345 -5.20 -29.83 -26.10
C ILE A 345 -6.08 -30.91 -25.47
N LYS A 346 -7.14 -30.49 -24.79
CA LYS A 346 -8.29 -31.34 -24.47
C LYS A 346 -9.40 -30.97 -25.43
#